data_AF-A0AA90NXN2-F1
#
_entry.id   AF-A0AA90NXN2-F1
#
_cell.length_a   1.000
_cell.length_b   1.000
_cell.length_c   1.000
_cell.angle_alpha   90.00
_cell.angle_beta   90.00
_cell.angle_gamma   90.00
#
_symmetry.space_group_name_H-M   'P 1'
#
loop_
_entity.id
_entity.type
_entity.pdbx_description
1 polymer ?
#
loop_
_entity_poly.entity_id
_entity_poly.type
_entity_poly.pdbx_seq_one_letter_code
_entity_poly.pdbx_strand_id
1 'polypeptide(L)'
;LFELVPVMYDIIKWLGVIYLLWLAWNAIKPGASSILEPQHLAVESPKKLYVMGLMTNLLNPKIAVLYVSLLPQFMDPNSGSLLVQTAQLGTVQIFVSFSVNLLIVLFAGQVAVWVGRRPFLVKIQRWFMASVLGALAVNLA
;
A
#
# COMPACT_ATOMS: atom_id res chain seq x y z
N LEU A 1 -15.19 6.99 17.59
CA LEU A 1 -14.82 8.26 16.91
C LEU A 1 -15.65 8.51 15.65
N PHE A 2 -15.77 7.57 14.70
CA PHE A 2 -16.60 7.76 13.49
C PHE A 2 -18.13 7.60 13.70
N GLU A 3 -18.58 6.93 14.76
CA GLU A 3 -20.02 6.87 15.13
C GLU A 3 -20.58 8.21 15.63
N LEU A 4 -19.71 9.14 16.04
CA LEU A 4 -20.11 10.43 16.64
C LEU A 4 -20.45 11.50 15.58
N VAL A 5 -20.10 11.28 14.30
CA VAL A 5 -20.39 12.22 13.20
C VAL A 5 -20.82 11.43 11.95
N PRO A 6 -22.00 10.79 11.97
CA PRO A 6 -22.48 9.91 10.89
C PRO A 6 -22.50 10.61 9.52
N VAL A 7 -22.86 11.90 9.48
CA VAL A 7 -22.87 12.70 8.25
C VAL A 7 -21.47 12.84 7.63
N MET A 8 -20.43 13.06 8.45
CA MET A 8 -19.05 13.19 7.95
C MET A 8 -18.53 11.85 7.43
N TYR A 9 -18.87 10.76 8.14
CA TYR A 9 -18.56 9.40 7.69
C TYR A 9 -19.20 9.10 6.34
N ASP A 10 -20.49 9.39 6.16
CA ASP A 10 -21.21 9.17 4.90
C ASP A 10 -20.63 10.00 3.76
N ILE A 11 -20.28 11.27 4.00
CA ILE A 11 -19.64 12.12 2.99
C ILE A 11 -18.30 11.50 2.55
N ILE A 12 -17.43 11.14 3.49
CA ILE A 12 -16.12 10.54 3.18
C ILE A 12 -16.29 9.19 2.47
N LYS A 13 -17.27 8.38 2.91
CA LYS A 13 -17.62 7.10 2.31
C LYS A 13 -18.02 7.26 0.85
N TRP A 14 -18.99 8.13 0.55
CA TRP A 14 -19.45 8.38 -0.81
C TRP A 14 -18.38 9.02 -1.70
N LEU A 15 -17.55 9.91 -1.17
CA LEU A 15 -16.37 10.43 -1.87
C LEU A 15 -15.41 9.29 -2.26
N GLY A 16 -15.17 8.35 -1.34
CA GLY A 16 -14.37 7.15 -1.60
C GLY A 16 -14.96 6.27 -2.70
N VAL A 17 -16.27 6.01 -2.66
CA VAL A 17 -17.00 5.24 -3.69
C VAL A 17 -16.84 5.89 -5.07
N ILE A 18 -17.12 7.20 -5.18
CA ILE A 18 -16.98 7.94 -6.45
C ILE A 18 -15.54 7.88 -6.96
N TYR A 19 -14.56 8.06 -6.07
CA TYR A 19 -13.14 8.00 -6.42
C TYR A 19 -12.73 6.61 -6.93
N LEU A 20 -13.18 5.53 -6.29
CA LEU A 20 -12.90 4.15 -6.72
C LEU A 20 -13.53 3.84 -8.08
N LEU A 21 -14.77 4.27 -8.31
CA LEU A 21 -15.44 4.12 -9.62
C LEU A 21 -14.72 4.93 -10.70
N TRP A 22 -14.28 6.14 -10.38
CA TRP A 22 -13.48 6.97 -11.29
C TRP A 22 -12.14 6.31 -11.65
N LEU A 23 -11.44 5.70 -10.68
CA LEU A 23 -10.23 4.92 -10.93
C LEU A 23 -10.50 3.66 -11.78
N ALA A 24 -11.57 2.93 -11.48
CA ALA A 24 -11.97 1.74 -12.23
C ALA A 24 -12.24 2.10 -13.71
N TRP A 25 -12.96 3.20 -13.96
CA TRP A 25 -13.20 3.71 -15.31
C TRP A 25 -11.89 4.11 -16.01
N ASN A 26 -10.99 4.82 -15.31
CA ASN A 26 -9.70 5.22 -15.87
C ASN A 26 -8.80 4.03 -16.24
N ALA A 27 -8.97 2.87 -15.59
CA ALA A 27 -8.19 1.67 -15.91
C ALA A 27 -8.58 1.03 -17.25
N ILE A 28 -9.82 1.20 -17.72
CA ILE A 28 -10.37 0.54 -18.92
C ILE A 28 -10.68 1.48 -20.09
N LYS A 29 -10.70 2.80 -19.88
CA LYS A 29 -11.06 3.77 -20.93
C LYS A 29 -10.14 3.67 -22.17
N PRO A 30 -10.66 3.90 -23.39
CA PRO A 30 -9.85 3.99 -24.60
C PRO A 30 -8.78 5.08 -24.45
N GLY A 31 -7.53 4.77 -24.80
CA GLY A 31 -6.41 5.72 -24.65
C GLY A 31 -5.93 5.92 -23.21
N ALA A 32 -6.38 5.12 -22.24
CA ALA A 32 -5.68 5.02 -20.96
C ALA A 32 -4.21 4.69 -21.23
N SER A 33 -3.27 5.39 -20.61
CA SER A 33 -1.87 4.98 -20.57
C SER A 33 -1.78 3.67 -19.80
N SER A 34 -0.96 2.73 -20.28
CA SER A 34 -0.73 1.51 -19.53
C SER A 34 -0.08 1.88 -18.20
N ILE A 35 -0.55 1.33 -17.08
CA ILE A 35 0.14 1.51 -15.79
C ILE A 35 1.56 0.89 -15.87
N LEU A 36 1.76 -0.03 -16.81
CA LEU A 36 3.02 -0.67 -17.13
C LEU A 36 3.83 0.09 -18.20
N GLU A 37 3.28 1.14 -18.80
CA GLU A 37 4.08 2.02 -19.66
C GLU A 37 5.04 2.80 -18.77
N PRO A 38 6.34 2.82 -19.08
CA PRO A 38 7.29 3.66 -18.38
C PRO A 38 6.86 5.12 -18.50
N GLN A 39 6.29 5.68 -17.45
CA GLN A 39 6.10 7.12 -17.38
C GLN A 39 7.47 7.75 -17.18
N HIS A 40 7.82 8.72 -18.02
CA HIS A 40 8.95 9.61 -17.76
C HIS A 40 8.59 10.54 -16.59
N LEU A 41 8.57 9.98 -15.39
CA LEU A 41 8.50 10.74 -14.16
C LEU A 41 9.86 11.40 -13.95
N ALA A 42 9.86 12.66 -13.54
CA ALA A 42 11.08 13.32 -13.08
C ALA A 42 11.66 12.47 -11.94
N VAL A 43 12.96 12.14 -12.04
CA VAL A 43 13.65 11.36 -11.00
C VAL A 43 13.61 12.17 -9.71
N GLU A 44 12.73 11.78 -8.78
CA GLU A 44 12.71 12.40 -7.46
C GLU A 44 13.95 12.02 -6.67
N SER A 45 14.44 12.94 -5.82
CA SER A 45 15.64 12.65 -5.03
C SER A 45 15.36 11.50 -4.04
N PRO A 46 16.31 10.56 -3.85
CA PRO A 46 16.15 9.46 -2.90
C PRO A 46 15.81 9.93 -1.48
N LYS A 47 16.33 11.10 -1.08
CA LYS A 47 16.02 11.73 0.20
C LYS A 47 14.54 12.12 0.31
N LYS A 48 13.94 12.67 -0.74
CA LYS A 48 12.52 13.03 -0.76
C LYS A 48 11.64 11.80 -0.62
N LEU A 49 11.94 10.75 -1.37
CA LEU A 49 11.23 9.47 -1.31
C LEU A 49 11.35 8.81 0.07
N TYR A 50 12.54 8.83 0.67
CA TYR A 50 12.77 8.34 2.03
C TYR A 50 11.95 9.11 3.08
N VAL A 51 11.99 10.45 3.05
CA VAL A 51 11.23 11.28 3.99
C VAL A 51 9.72 11.08 3.81
N MET A 52 9.24 11.01 2.57
CA MET A 52 7.83 10.75 2.29
C MET A 52 7.39 9.38 2.85
N GLY A 53 8.18 8.33 2.63
CA GLY A 53 7.92 7.00 3.18
C GLY A 53 7.97 6.97 4.71
N LEU A 54 8.94 7.65 5.32
CA LEU A 54 9.08 7.77 6.77
C LEU A 54 7.87 8.50 7.38
N MET A 55 7.50 9.65 6.85
CA MET A 55 6.36 10.44 7.32
C MET A 55 5.06 9.66 7.18
N THR A 56 4.85 8.99 6.04
CA THR A 56 3.66 8.17 5.81
C THR A 56 3.56 7.01 6.80
N ASN A 57 4.69 6.37 7.15
CA ASN A 57 4.70 5.30 8.16
C ASN A 57 4.48 5.84 9.59
N LEU A 58 5.14 6.94 9.96
CA LEU A 58 5.00 7.53 11.29
C LEU A 58 3.59 8.08 11.53
N LEU A 59 2.96 8.64 10.50
CA LEU A 59 1.59 9.14 10.55
C LEU A 59 0.54 8.03 10.41
N ASN A 60 0.94 6.77 10.25
CA ASN A 60 0.00 5.66 10.14
C ASN A 60 -0.31 5.09 11.55
N PRO A 61 -1.43 5.47 12.17
CA PRO A 61 -1.76 5.03 13.53
C PRO A 61 -1.94 3.50 13.61
N LYS A 62 -2.28 2.84 12.48
CA LYS A 62 -2.47 1.39 12.45
C LYS A 62 -1.19 0.63 12.79
N ILE A 63 -0.05 1.13 12.31
CA ILE A 63 1.26 0.53 12.57
C ILE A 63 1.64 0.71 14.05
N ALA A 64 1.43 1.91 14.58
CA ALA A 64 1.67 2.18 16.01
C ALA A 64 0.83 1.27 16.91
N VAL A 65 -0.48 1.13 16.63
CA VAL A 65 -1.38 0.24 17.38
C VAL A 65 -0.94 -1.22 17.29
N LEU A 66 -0.52 -1.68 16.10
CA LEU A 66 -0.02 -3.04 15.90
C LEU A 66 1.19 -3.32 16.80
N TYR A 67 2.18 -2.42 16.82
CA TYR A 67 3.38 -2.60 17.64
C TYR A 67 3.10 -2.53 19.14
N VAL A 68 2.32 -1.55 19.58
CA VAL A 68 1.94 -1.45 21.00
C VAL A 68 1.19 -2.70 21.46
N SER A 69 0.40 -3.32 20.58
CA SER A 69 -0.37 -4.52 20.92
C SER A 69 0.45 -5.81 20.87
N LEU A 70 1.34 -5.96 19.89
CA LEU A 70 2.06 -7.22 19.64
C LEU A 70 3.45 -7.27 20.30
N LEU A 71 4.20 -6.16 20.27
CA LEU A 71 5.60 -6.14 20.70
C LEU A 71 5.77 -6.54 22.17
N PRO A 72 4.94 -6.06 23.12
CA PRO A 72 5.01 -6.51 24.52
C PRO A 72 4.80 -8.01 24.73
N GLN A 73 4.09 -8.69 23.83
CA GLN A 73 3.82 -10.14 23.96
C GLN A 73 5.09 -10.99 23.72
N PHE A 74 6.10 -10.42 23.07
CA PHE A 74 7.37 -11.08 22.76
C PHE A 74 8.53 -10.61 23.66
N MET A 75 8.26 -9.70 24.60
CA MET A 75 9.25 -9.18 25.54
C MET A 75 9.06 -9.81 26.91
N ASP A 76 10.16 -10.17 27.56
CA ASP A 76 10.15 -10.60 28.96
C ASP A 76 10.80 -9.49 29.83
N PRO A 77 10.02 -8.85 30.73
CA PRO A 77 10.53 -7.82 31.65
C PRO A 77 11.67 -8.31 32.56
N ASN A 78 11.77 -9.62 32.80
CA ASN A 78 12.77 -10.20 33.71
C ASN A 78 14.05 -10.63 32.98
N SER A 79 14.04 -10.66 31.65
CA SER A 79 15.14 -11.17 30.81
C SER A 79 16.16 -10.10 30.40
N GLY A 80 16.16 -8.93 31.05
CA GLY A 80 17.13 -7.85 30.84
C GLY A 80 16.53 -6.57 30.26
N SER A 81 17.36 -5.78 29.57
CA SER A 81 16.94 -4.45 29.09
C SER A 81 15.89 -4.53 27.98
N LEU A 82 14.70 -3.95 28.24
CA LEU A 82 13.61 -3.82 27.27
C LEU A 82 14.04 -3.07 26.00
N LEU A 83 14.96 -2.11 26.11
CA LEU A 83 15.48 -1.38 24.95
C LEU A 83 16.26 -2.32 24.00
N VAL A 84 17.04 -3.25 24.55
CA VAL A 84 17.80 -4.21 23.74
C VAL A 84 16.88 -5.22 23.08
N GLN A 85 15.89 -5.76 23.81
CA GLN A 85 14.89 -6.66 23.26
C GLN A 85 14.08 -5.99 22.14
N THR A 86 13.66 -4.74 22.35
CA THR A 86 12.93 -3.94 21.34
C THR A 86 13.80 -3.68 20.11
N ALA A 87 15.07 -3.30 20.29
CA ALA A 87 15.99 -3.07 19.18
C ALA A 87 16.26 -4.35 18.38
N GLN A 88 16.38 -5.50 19.06
CA GLN A 88 16.57 -6.80 18.41
C GLN A 88 15.33 -7.20 17.59
N LEU A 89 14.14 -7.16 18.18
CA LEU A 89 12.87 -7.48 17.49
C LEU A 89 12.63 -6.53 16.31
N GLY A 90 12.84 -5.23 16.51
CA GLY A 90 12.73 -4.23 15.45
C GLY A 90 13.72 -4.48 14.30
N THR A 91 14.97 -4.85 14.61
CA THR A 91 15.98 -5.15 13.58
C THR A 91 15.59 -6.39 12.77
N VAL A 92 15.17 -7.48 13.43
CA VAL A 92 14.69 -8.69 12.74
C VAL A 92 13.53 -8.35 11.82
N GLN A 93 12.58 -7.56 12.31
CA GLN A 93 11.41 -7.19 11.55
C GLN A 93 11.74 -6.27 10.35
N ILE A 94 12.66 -5.31 10.51
CA ILE A 94 13.15 -4.47 9.41
C ILE A 94 13.79 -5.35 8.35
N PHE A 95 14.65 -6.28 8.74
CA PHE A 95 15.34 -7.17 7.80
C PHE A 95 14.35 -8.03 7.02
N VAL A 96 13.43 -8.71 7.71
CA VAL A 96 12.39 -9.53 7.07
C VAL A 96 11.51 -8.69 6.13
N SER A 97 11.04 -7.53 6.59
CA SER A 97 10.20 -6.65 5.80
C SER A 97 10.95 -6.15 4.56
N PHE A 98 12.19 -5.74 4.71
CA PHE A 98 13.03 -5.28 3.60
C PHE A 98 13.24 -6.40 2.58
N SER A 99 13.64 -7.60 3.02
CA SER A 99 13.87 -8.74 2.14
C SER A 99 12.60 -9.13 1.36
N VAL A 100 11.45 -9.22 2.03
CA VAL A 100 10.18 -9.56 1.37
C VAL A 100 9.78 -8.48 0.37
N ASN A 101 9.83 -7.20 0.75
CA ASN A 101 9.49 -6.11 -0.16
C ASN A 101 10.44 -6.05 -1.36
N LEU A 102 11.75 -6.25 -1.15
CA LEU A 102 12.73 -6.29 -2.22
C LEU A 102 12.42 -7.42 -3.22
N LEU A 103 12.11 -8.62 -2.74
CA LEU A 103 11.72 -9.75 -3.59
C LEU A 103 10.45 -9.44 -4.39
N ILE A 104 9.44 -8.85 -3.75
CA ILE A 104 8.20 -8.43 -4.40
C ILE A 104 8.49 -7.42 -5.51
N VAL A 105 9.30 -6.40 -5.25
CA VAL A 105 9.63 -5.34 -6.23
C VAL A 105 10.40 -5.93 -7.42
N LEU A 106 11.42 -6.77 -7.17
CA LEU A 106 12.19 -7.41 -8.23
C LEU A 106 11.32 -8.31 -9.11
N PHE A 107 10.43 -9.09 -8.50
CA PHE A 107 9.51 -9.97 -9.23
C PHE A 107 8.45 -9.15 -10.00
N ALA A 108 7.85 -8.15 -9.36
CA ALA A 108 6.86 -7.28 -9.98
C ALA A 108 7.44 -6.53 -11.18
N GLY A 109 8.69 -6.07 -11.12
CA GLY A 109 9.38 -5.45 -12.25
C GLY A 109 9.52 -6.39 -13.46
N GLN A 110 9.89 -7.65 -13.21
CA GLN A 110 10.00 -8.66 -14.27
C GLN A 110 8.62 -9.00 -14.87
N VAL A 111 7.61 -9.19 -14.02
CA VAL A 111 6.23 -9.46 -14.46
C VAL A 111 5.68 -8.28 -15.25
N ALA A 112 5.92 -7.04 -14.81
CA ALA A 112 5.49 -5.83 -15.51
C ALA A 112 6.03 -5.75 -16.94
N VAL A 113 7.34 -6.00 -17.12
CA VAL A 113 7.97 -6.04 -18.45
C VAL A 113 7.41 -7.18 -19.30
N TRP A 114 7.21 -8.36 -18.72
CA TRP A 114 6.68 -9.53 -19.42
C TRP A 114 5.22 -9.34 -19.86
N VAL A 115 4.37 -8.81 -18.98
CA VAL A 115 2.97 -8.47 -19.26
C VAL A 115 2.88 -7.34 -20.30
N GLY A 116 3.71 -6.30 -20.16
CA GLY A 116 3.74 -5.15 -21.07
C GLY A 116 4.04 -5.51 -22.53
N ARG A 117 4.78 -6.60 -22.78
CA ARG A 117 5.05 -7.12 -24.13
C ARG A 117 3.87 -7.87 -24.75
N ARG A 118 2.79 -8.17 -24.00
CA ARG A 118 1.66 -8.99 -24.45
C ARG A 118 0.34 -8.19 -24.34
N PRO A 119 -0.22 -7.68 -25.45
CA PRO A 119 -1.40 -6.79 -25.41
C PRO A 119 -2.64 -7.45 -24.80
N PHE A 120 -2.79 -8.77 -24.95
CA PHE A 120 -3.87 -9.53 -24.32
C PHE A 120 -3.75 -9.55 -22.78
N LEU A 121 -2.55 -9.73 -22.22
CA LEU A 121 -2.35 -9.74 -20.76
C LEU A 121 -2.53 -8.35 -20.16
N VAL A 122 -2.12 -7.29 -20.87
CA VAL A 122 -2.40 -5.90 -20.46
C VAL A 122 -3.91 -5.67 -20.37
N LYS A 123 -4.68 -6.17 -21.35
CA LYS A 123 -6.14 -6.07 -21.32
C LYS A 123 -6.75 -6.84 -20.13
N ILE A 124 -6.29 -8.06 -19.87
CA ILE A 124 -6.75 -8.84 -18.70
C ILE A 124 -6.43 -8.09 -17.40
N GLN A 125 -5.20 -7.61 -17.23
CA GLN A 125 -4.76 -6.90 -16.03
C GLN A 125 -5.62 -5.65 -15.77
N ARG A 126 -5.93 -4.88 -16.82
CA ARG A 126 -6.79 -3.70 -16.73
C ARG A 126 -8.21 -4.02 -16.28
N TRP A 127 -8.81 -5.03 -16.91
CA TRP A 127 -10.15 -5.46 -16.55
C TRP A 127 -10.19 -6.02 -15.13
N PHE A 128 -9.21 -6.84 -14.76
CA PHE A 128 -9.07 -7.34 -13.39
C PHE A 128 -8.98 -6.19 -12.37
N MET A 129 -8.12 -5.20 -12.62
CA MET A 129 -8.00 -4.03 -11.75
C MET A 129 -9.31 -3.24 -11.64
N ALA A 130 -9.99 -2.98 -12.76
CA ALA A 130 -11.28 -2.31 -12.76
C ALA A 130 -12.35 -3.11 -12.00
N SER A 131 -12.38 -4.44 -12.15
CA SER A 131 -13.28 -5.32 -11.42
C SER A 131 -13.05 -5.25 -9.90
N VAL A 132 -11.78 -5.30 -9.47
CA VAL A 132 -11.42 -5.22 -8.05
C VAL A 132 -11.81 -3.87 -7.47
N LEU A 133 -11.48 -2.77 -8.15
CA LEU A 133 -11.85 -1.41 -7.70
C LEU A 133 -13.37 -1.21 -7.68
N GLY A 134 -14.09 -1.72 -8.68
CA GLY A 134 -15.54 -1.71 -8.72
C GLY A 134 -16.16 -2.53 -7.58
N ALA A 135 -15.64 -3.74 -7.31
CA ALA A 135 -16.11 -4.58 -6.21
C ALA A 135 -15.86 -3.91 -4.84
N LEU A 136 -14.71 -3.27 -4.65
CA LEU A 136 -14.43 -2.49 -3.45
C LEU A 136 -15.36 -1.29 -3.31
N ALA A 137 -15.69 -0.60 -4.41
CA ALA A 137 -16.65 0.51 -4.38
C ALA A 137 -18.05 0.03 -3.97
N VAL A 138 -18.49 -1.13 -4.48
CA VAL A 138 -19.78 -1.74 -4.11
C VAL A 138 -19.78 -2.21 -2.65
N ASN A 139 -18.67 -2.78 -2.15
CA ASN A 139 -18.56 -3.18 -0.75
C ASN A 139 -18.54 -1.98 0.22
N LEU A 140 -18.01 -0.85 -0.24
CA LEU A 140 -17.93 0.38 0.55
C LEU A 140 -19.27 1.13 0.59
N ALA A 141 -20.07 1.06 -0.49
CA ALA A 141 -21.41 1.64 -0.61
C ALA A 141 -22.41 1.00 0.36
#